data_AF-A0A1B1T995-F1
#
_entry.id   AF-A0A1B1T995-F1
#
_cell.length_a   1.000
_cell.length_b   1.000
_cell.length_c   1.000
_cell.angle_alpha   90.00
_cell.angle_beta   90.00
_cell.angle_gamma   90.00
#
_symmetry.space_group_name_H-M   'P 1'
#
loop_
_entity.id
_entity.type
_entity.pdbx_description
1 polymer ?
#
loop_
_entity_poly.entity_id
_entity_poly.type
_entity_poly.pdbx_seq_one_letter_code
_entity_poly.pdbx_strand_id
1 'polypeptide(L)'
;CNIGSLLMHMGIPYDDERGYAICGAMTAIMCGESYATSAEMASILGPYPDYERNKEHMLKVMRNHRRAAYGTNDDEYEGLTVKPMSIDSKKCPKDLLEAARNAWDVALREGEEHGYRNAQTTVIAPTGTIGLVMGADTTGVEPQFL
;
A
#
# COMPACT_ATOMS: atom_id res chain seq x y z
N CYS A 1 -4.73 11.41 1.95
CA CYS A 1 -5.02 12.71 1.30
C CYS A 1 -3.70 13.43 1.05
N ASN A 2 -3.74 14.62 0.44
CA ASN A 2 -2.63 15.55 0.32
C ASN A 2 -1.43 15.15 -0.55
N ILE A 3 -1.52 14.08 -1.34
CA ILE A 3 -0.39 13.65 -2.20
C ILE A 3 -0.11 14.64 -3.33
N GLY A 4 -1.14 15.31 -3.87
CA GLY A 4 -0.95 16.34 -4.89
C GLY A 4 -0.10 17.50 -4.38
N SER A 5 -0.37 17.99 -3.17
CA SER A 5 0.43 19.04 -2.52
C SER A 5 1.87 18.59 -2.27
N LEU A 6 2.06 17.35 -1.79
CA LEU A 6 3.40 16.78 -1.61
C LEU A 6 4.19 16.80 -2.91
N LEU A 7 3.61 16.33 -4.02
CA LEU A 7 4.27 16.33 -5.33
C LEU A 7 4.57 17.76 -5.82
N MET A 8 3.66 18.71 -5.60
CA MET A 8 3.88 20.13 -5.91
C MET A 8 5.08 20.70 -5.15
N HIS A 9 5.17 20.44 -3.84
CA HIS A 9 6.31 20.86 -3.02
C HIS A 9 7.63 20.21 -3.44
N MET A 10 7.57 18.99 -3.98
CA MET A 10 8.73 18.31 -4.58
C MET A 10 9.07 18.78 -6.01
N GLY A 11 8.27 19.68 -6.59
CA GLY A 11 8.43 20.14 -7.97
C GLY A 11 8.16 19.04 -9.01
N ILE A 12 7.31 18.07 -8.67
CA ILE A 12 6.94 16.94 -9.52
C ILE A 12 5.51 17.17 -10.04
N PRO A 13 5.29 17.23 -11.36
CA PRO A 13 3.95 17.26 -11.93
C PRO A 13 3.14 16.05 -11.49
N TYR A 14 1.83 16.22 -11.29
CA TYR A 14 0.97 15.14 -10.82
C TYR A 14 0.93 13.95 -11.81
N ASP A 15 0.96 14.24 -13.12
CA ASP A 15 1.03 13.26 -14.23
C ASP A 15 2.49 13.02 -14.66
N ASP A 16 3.36 12.68 -13.70
CA ASP A 16 4.76 12.33 -13.93
C ASP A 16 5.03 10.91 -13.41
N GLU A 17 5.82 10.12 -14.13
CA GLU A 17 6.19 8.75 -13.74
C GLU A 17 6.82 8.69 -12.34
N ARG A 18 7.55 9.74 -11.93
CA ARG A 18 8.11 9.86 -10.58
C ARG A 18 7.00 9.99 -9.54
N GLY A 19 5.95 10.76 -9.85
CA GLY A 19 4.78 10.91 -8.99
C GLY A 19 4.05 9.57 -8.79
N TYR A 20 3.90 8.78 -9.85
CA TYR A 20 3.34 7.43 -9.76
C TYR A 20 4.19 6.49 -8.91
N ALA A 21 5.52 6.52 -9.06
CA ALA A 21 6.43 5.70 -8.27
C ALA A 21 6.41 6.09 -6.77
N ILE A 22 6.35 7.38 -6.45
CA ILE A 22 6.23 7.89 -5.08
C ILE A 22 4.87 7.48 -4.47
N CYS A 23 3.77 7.68 -5.21
CA CYS A 23 2.44 7.28 -4.79
C CYS A 23 2.35 5.78 -4.51
N GLY A 24 2.87 4.96 -5.43
CA GLY A 24 2.94 3.51 -5.28
C GLY A 24 3.73 3.10 -4.04
N ALA A 25 4.88 3.71 -3.78
CA ALA A 25 5.69 3.41 -2.60
C ALA A 25 5.01 3.86 -1.29
N MET A 26 4.49 5.08 -1.22
CA MET A 26 3.81 5.58 -0.02
C MET A 26 2.59 4.73 0.35
N THR A 27 1.75 4.40 -0.63
CA THR A 27 0.56 3.56 -0.39
C THR A 27 0.95 2.12 -0.06
N ALA A 28 2.02 1.59 -0.67
CA ALA A 28 2.57 0.29 -0.31
C ALA A 28 3.08 0.25 1.13
N ILE A 29 3.81 1.27 1.58
CA ILE A 29 4.28 1.39 2.97
C ILE A 29 3.09 1.41 3.93
N MET A 30 2.14 2.33 3.71
CA MET A 30 0.97 2.47 4.60
C MET A 30 0.17 1.17 4.71
N CYS A 31 -0.06 0.50 3.59
CA CYS A 31 -0.83 -0.75 3.56
C CYS A 31 -0.05 -1.92 4.17
N GLY A 32 1.24 -2.07 3.81
CA GLY A 32 2.12 -3.11 4.33
C GLY A 32 2.28 -3.01 5.85
N GLU A 33 2.60 -1.82 6.37
CA GLU A 33 2.72 -1.58 7.82
C GLU A 33 1.40 -1.85 8.56
N SER A 34 0.26 -1.52 7.94
CA SER A 34 -1.05 -1.82 8.53
C SER A 34 -1.32 -3.32 8.61
N TYR A 35 -0.92 -4.09 7.59
CA TYR A 35 -1.05 -5.56 7.62
C TYR A 35 -0.02 -6.23 8.53
N ALA A 36 1.22 -5.72 8.62
CA ALA A 36 2.21 -6.17 9.59
C ALA A 36 1.69 -5.98 11.03
N THR A 37 1.20 -4.78 11.34
CA THR A 37 0.54 -4.50 12.63
C THR A 37 -0.67 -5.41 12.86
N SER A 38 -1.46 -5.67 11.82
CA SER A 38 -2.62 -6.57 11.92
C SER A 38 -2.22 -8.01 12.23
N ALA A 39 -1.08 -8.48 11.71
CA ALA A 39 -0.53 -9.79 12.03
C ALA A 39 0.04 -9.85 13.45
N GLU A 40 0.75 -8.81 13.88
CA GLU A 40 1.19 -8.67 15.27
C GLU A 40 0.00 -8.74 16.24
N MET A 41 -1.09 -8.02 15.97
CA MET A 41 -2.33 -8.10 16.76
C MET A 41 -2.92 -9.52 16.77
N ALA A 42 -2.87 -10.22 15.64
CA ALA A 42 -3.38 -11.59 15.54
C ALA A 42 -2.56 -12.57 16.40
N SER A 43 -1.26 -12.34 16.60
CA SER A 43 -0.42 -13.18 17.46
C SER A 43 -0.92 -13.22 18.92
N ILE A 44 -1.58 -12.16 19.38
CA ILE A 44 -2.10 -12.02 20.75
C ILE A 44 -3.61 -12.32 20.82
N LEU A 45 -4.39 -11.79 19.87
CA LEU A 45 -5.86 -11.79 19.92
C LEU A 45 -6.51 -12.83 19.01
N GLY A 46 -5.71 -13.52 18.19
CA GLY A 46 -6.17 -14.36 17.10
C GLY A 46 -6.62 -13.55 15.87
N PRO A 47 -6.65 -14.18 14.68
CA PRO A 47 -7.05 -13.54 13.44
C PRO A 47 -8.56 -13.22 13.40
N TYR A 48 -9.04 -12.61 12.31
CA TYR A 48 -10.48 -12.38 12.13
C TYR A 48 -11.26 -13.72 12.04
N PRO A 49 -12.57 -13.75 12.37
CA PRO A 49 -13.32 -15.00 12.59
C PRO A 49 -13.34 -16.03 11.46
N ASP A 50 -13.12 -15.63 10.20
CA ASP A 50 -13.17 -16.52 9.02
C ASP A 50 -11.80 -16.67 8.33
N TYR A 51 -10.72 -16.36 9.05
CA TYR A 51 -9.37 -16.37 8.47
C TYR A 51 -8.97 -17.75 7.96
N GLU A 52 -9.21 -18.82 8.71
CA GLU A 52 -8.78 -20.18 8.31
C GLU A 52 -9.35 -20.61 6.96
N ARG A 53 -10.61 -20.28 6.68
CA ARG A 53 -11.23 -20.55 5.39
C ARG A 53 -10.65 -19.70 4.26
N ASN A 54 -10.25 -18.47 4.56
CA ASN A 54 -9.74 -17.50 3.60
C ASN A 54 -8.21 -17.44 3.50
N LYS A 55 -7.48 -18.22 4.31
CA LYS A 55 -6.02 -18.13 4.50
C LYS A 55 -5.24 -18.13 3.19
N GLU A 56 -5.50 -19.11 2.33
CA GLU A 56 -4.82 -19.24 1.03
C GLU A 56 -5.07 -18.04 0.11
N HIS A 57 -6.29 -17.52 0.09
CA HIS A 57 -6.63 -16.35 -0.73
C HIS A 57 -6.03 -15.07 -0.15
N MET A 58 -6.06 -14.91 1.17
CA MET A 58 -5.47 -13.77 1.87
C MET A 58 -3.95 -13.72 1.61
N LEU A 59 -3.23 -14.82 1.83
CA LEU A 59 -1.79 -14.87 1.62
C LEU A 59 -1.42 -14.67 0.15
N LYS A 60 -2.22 -15.17 -0.79
CA LYS A 60 -2.05 -14.87 -2.22
C LYS A 60 -2.09 -13.36 -2.50
N VAL A 61 -3.03 -12.63 -1.90
CA VAL A 61 -3.13 -11.17 -2.02
C VAL A 61 -1.87 -10.49 -1.46
N MET A 62 -1.40 -10.91 -0.29
CA MET A 62 -0.19 -10.35 0.35
C MET A 62 1.06 -10.61 -0.48
N ARG A 63 1.23 -11.83 -1.03
CA ARG A 63 2.32 -12.16 -1.95
C ARG A 63 2.29 -11.31 -3.21
N ASN A 64 1.11 -11.05 -3.78
CA ASN A 64 0.98 -10.19 -4.96
C ASN A 64 1.27 -8.71 -4.66
N HIS A 65 0.91 -8.20 -3.48
CA HIS A 65 1.32 -6.87 -3.07
C HIS A 65 2.83 -6.76 -2.91
N ARG A 66 3.46 -7.75 -2.26
CA ARG A 66 4.92 -7.85 -2.16
C ARG A 66 5.58 -7.86 -3.55
N ARG A 67 5.10 -8.69 -4.47
CA ARG A 67 5.57 -8.73 -5.87
C ARG A 67 5.49 -7.37 -6.57
N ALA A 68 4.37 -6.65 -6.41
CA ALA A 68 4.21 -5.31 -6.96
C ALA A 68 5.17 -4.28 -6.36
N ALA A 69 5.50 -4.38 -5.06
CA ALA A 69 6.52 -3.54 -4.42
C ALA A 69 7.94 -3.85 -4.92
N TYR A 70 8.20 -5.10 -5.32
CA TYR A 70 9.48 -5.50 -5.87
C TYR A 70 9.63 -5.20 -7.37
N GLY A 71 8.53 -5.04 -8.10
CA GLY A 71 8.55 -4.85 -9.55
C GLY A 71 8.87 -6.13 -10.31
N THR A 72 8.31 -7.25 -9.85
CA THR A 72 8.46 -8.58 -10.49
C THR A 72 7.76 -8.63 -11.85
N ASN A 73 8.08 -9.64 -12.65
CA ASN A 73 7.44 -9.81 -13.95
C ASN A 73 5.96 -10.22 -13.83
N ASP A 74 5.17 -9.96 -14.87
CA ASP A 74 3.72 -10.18 -14.89
C ASP A 74 3.31 -11.65 -14.68
N ASP A 75 4.16 -12.59 -15.08
CA ASP A 75 3.96 -14.04 -14.95
C ASP A 75 4.16 -14.54 -13.52
N GLU A 76 4.83 -13.76 -12.66
CA GLU A 76 5.05 -14.13 -11.26
C GLU A 76 3.80 -13.89 -10.38
N TYR A 77 2.87 -13.04 -10.80
CA TYR A 77 1.65 -12.78 -10.04
C TYR A 77 0.72 -13.99 -9.99
N GLU A 78 0.30 -14.37 -8.78
CA GLU A 78 -0.57 -15.51 -8.54
C GLU A 78 -2.04 -15.18 -8.84
N GLY A 79 -2.60 -15.82 -9.87
CA GLY A 79 -4.04 -15.85 -10.10
C GLY A 79 -4.67 -14.49 -10.37
N LEU A 80 -3.95 -13.60 -11.07
CA LEU A 80 -4.44 -12.30 -11.51
C LEU A 80 -4.65 -12.27 -13.03
N THR A 81 -5.87 -11.93 -13.46
CA THR A 81 -6.22 -11.66 -14.86
C THR A 81 -5.80 -10.25 -15.29
N VAL A 82 -5.91 -9.28 -14.39
CA VAL A 82 -5.47 -7.89 -14.59
C VAL A 82 -4.25 -7.66 -13.71
N LYS A 83 -3.14 -7.28 -14.32
CA LYS A 83 -1.87 -7.05 -13.61
C LYS A 83 -1.83 -5.63 -13.05
N PRO A 84 -1.36 -5.45 -11.80
CA PRO A 84 -1.24 -4.12 -11.22
C PRO A 84 -0.05 -3.38 -11.83
N MET A 85 -0.06 -2.05 -11.74
CA MET A 85 1.14 -1.25 -11.98
C MET A 85 2.10 -1.43 -10.80
N SER A 86 3.30 -1.94 -11.06
CA SER A 86 4.35 -2.07 -10.04
C SER A 86 5.08 -0.74 -9.79
N ILE A 87 5.80 -0.65 -8.67
CA ILE A 87 6.64 0.52 -8.38
C ILE A 87 7.87 0.52 -9.32
N ASP A 88 8.02 1.57 -10.14
CA ASP A 88 9.23 1.74 -10.95
C ASP A 88 10.43 2.10 -10.06
N SER A 89 11.29 1.11 -9.84
CA SER A 89 12.50 1.25 -9.02
C SER A 89 13.51 2.30 -9.51
N LYS A 90 13.48 2.69 -10.79
CA LYS A 90 14.37 3.72 -11.35
C LYS A 90 13.85 5.13 -11.11
N LYS A 91 12.54 5.28 -10.88
CA LYS A 91 11.85 6.57 -10.70
C LYS A 91 11.52 6.85 -9.23
N CYS A 92 11.42 5.81 -8.42
CA CYS A 92 11.15 5.91 -6.99
C CYS A 92 12.41 6.35 -6.20
N PRO A 93 12.28 7.28 -5.23
CA PRO A 93 13.32 7.51 -4.23
C PRO A 93 13.73 6.20 -3.53
N LYS A 94 15.03 5.99 -3.36
CA LYS A 94 15.59 4.71 -2.90
C LYS A 94 15.10 4.32 -1.50
N ASP A 95 15.05 5.29 -0.60
CA ASP A 95 14.56 5.16 0.77
C ASP A 95 13.08 4.73 0.82
N LEU A 96 12.24 5.36 0.00
CA LEU A 96 10.82 4.98 -0.11
C LEU A 96 10.65 3.57 -0.69
N LEU A 97 11.43 3.22 -1.72
CA LEU A 97 11.37 1.89 -2.32
C LEU A 97 11.79 0.79 -1.33
N GLU A 98 12.87 1.02 -0.58
CA GLU A 98 13.35 0.08 0.44
C GLU A 98 12.33 -0.08 1.58
N ALA A 99 11.75 1.02 2.05
CA ALA A 99 10.70 0.99 3.06
C ALA A 99 9.46 0.22 2.56
N ALA A 100 9.02 0.45 1.33
CA ALA A 100 7.87 -0.26 0.75
C ALA A 100 8.11 -1.78 0.66
N ARG A 101 9.30 -2.20 0.24
CA ARG A 101 9.67 -3.61 0.17
C ARG A 101 9.71 -4.24 1.55
N ASN A 102 10.36 -3.58 2.52
CA ASN A 102 10.46 -4.08 3.89
C ASN A 102 9.09 -4.22 4.55
N ALA A 103 8.20 -3.23 4.38
CA ALA A 103 6.84 -3.28 4.92
C ALA A 103 6.08 -4.53 4.44
N TRP A 104 6.20 -4.89 3.16
CA TRP A 104 5.56 -6.08 2.60
C TRP A 104 6.28 -7.40 2.93
N ASP A 105 7.59 -7.38 3.11
CA ASP A 105 8.35 -8.54 3.61
C ASP A 105 7.88 -8.91 5.02
N VAL A 106 7.77 -7.92 5.91
CA VAL A 106 7.29 -8.11 7.28
C VAL A 106 5.82 -8.51 7.27
N ALA A 107 4.96 -7.80 6.54
CA ALA A 107 3.53 -8.11 6.48
C ALA A 107 3.24 -9.54 6.03
N LEU A 108 4.00 -10.05 5.04
CA LEU A 108 3.86 -11.42 4.59
C LEU A 108 4.38 -12.41 5.63
N ARG A 109 5.61 -12.20 6.15
CA ARG A 109 6.24 -13.11 7.11
C ARG A 109 5.39 -13.29 8.37
N GLU A 110 5.02 -12.18 9.01
CA GLU A 110 4.23 -12.22 10.25
C GLU A 110 2.82 -12.79 9.98
N GLY A 111 2.23 -12.49 8.83
CA GLY A 111 0.91 -13.00 8.47
C GLY A 111 0.87 -14.48 8.12
N GLU A 112 1.96 -15.03 7.58
CA GLU A 112 2.11 -16.48 7.39
C GLU A 112 2.13 -17.22 8.73
N GLU A 113 2.77 -16.64 9.75
CA GLU A 113 2.90 -17.22 11.08
C GLU A 113 1.64 -17.04 11.94
N HIS A 114 1.07 -15.84 11.98
CA HIS A 114 0.03 -15.47 12.95
C HIS A 114 -1.35 -15.24 12.33
N GLY A 115 -1.45 -15.15 11.00
CA GLY A 115 -2.63 -14.65 10.32
C GLY A 115 -2.81 -13.15 10.46
N TYR A 116 -4.01 -12.66 10.17
CA TYR A 116 -4.32 -11.23 10.23
C TYR A 116 -5.56 -10.96 11.09
N ARG A 117 -5.49 -9.92 11.93
CA ARG A 117 -6.61 -9.51 12.77
C ARG A 117 -7.72 -8.83 11.96
N ASN A 118 -7.35 -8.17 10.87
CA ASN A 118 -8.24 -7.40 10.01
C ASN A 118 -8.28 -8.03 8.62
N ALA A 119 -9.48 -8.28 8.10
CA ALA A 119 -9.64 -8.76 6.71
C ALA A 119 -9.23 -7.67 5.69
N GLN A 120 -9.49 -6.41 6.02
CA GLN A 120 -9.06 -5.24 5.25
C GLN A 120 -8.53 -4.18 6.21
N THR A 121 -7.41 -3.56 5.85
CA THR A 121 -6.71 -2.59 6.70
C THR A 121 -6.82 -1.15 6.20
N THR A 122 -6.95 -0.96 4.89
CA THR A 122 -6.92 0.38 4.29
C THR A 122 -8.11 0.62 3.38
N VAL A 123 -8.52 1.89 3.32
CA VAL A 123 -9.53 2.43 2.40
C VAL A 123 -9.24 3.92 2.23
N ILE A 124 -9.41 4.44 1.01
CA ILE A 124 -9.26 5.86 0.73
C ILE A 124 -10.66 6.45 0.60
N ALA A 125 -11.10 7.15 1.65
CA ALA A 125 -12.34 7.91 1.62
C ALA A 125 -12.10 9.35 1.15
N PRO A 126 -13.10 10.03 0.58
CA PRO A 126 -13.03 11.46 0.33
C PRO A 126 -12.83 12.24 1.64
N THR A 127 -11.82 13.11 1.70
CA THR A 127 -11.55 13.94 2.89
C THR A 127 -12.01 15.38 2.65
N GLY A 128 -13.34 15.58 2.66
CA GLY A 128 -13.98 16.89 2.44
C GLY A 128 -13.66 17.91 3.55
N THR A 129 -14.61 18.18 4.45
CA THR A 129 -14.43 19.20 5.50
C THR A 129 -13.23 18.95 6.41
N ILE A 130 -12.90 17.67 6.67
CA ILE A 130 -11.73 17.33 7.49
C ILE A 130 -10.40 17.70 6.82
N GLY A 131 -10.33 17.70 5.48
CA GLY A 131 -9.14 18.11 4.74
C GLY A 131 -8.80 19.58 4.98
N LEU A 132 -9.82 20.44 5.06
CA LEU A 132 -9.65 21.86 5.37
C LEU A 132 -9.06 22.10 6.76
N VAL A 133 -9.52 21.33 7.76
CA VAL A 133 -9.00 21.42 9.14
C VAL A 133 -7.56 20.92 9.23
N MET A 134 -7.21 19.91 8.45
CA MET A 134 -5.85 19.37 8.37
C MET A 134 -4.88 20.28 7.58
N GLY A 135 -5.38 21.36 6.96
CA GLY A 135 -4.57 22.20 6.06
C GLY A 135 -4.12 21.46 4.81
N ALA A 136 -4.89 20.46 4.34
CA ALA A 136 -4.59 19.76 3.11
C ALA A 136 -5.06 20.58 1.90
N ASP A 137 -4.16 20.82 0.94
CA ASP A 137 -4.50 21.52 -0.30
C ASP A 137 -5.28 20.61 -1.27
N THR A 138 -5.11 19.29 -1.14
CA THR A 138 -5.86 18.28 -1.91
C THR A 138 -6.70 17.40 -1.00
N THR A 139 -8.00 17.29 -1.31
CA THR A 139 -9.06 16.65 -0.51
C THR A 139 -9.03 15.13 -0.52
N GLY A 140 -8.05 14.52 -1.17
CA GLY A 140 -7.95 13.08 -1.31
C GLY A 140 -6.64 12.71 -1.98
N VAL A 141 -6.67 11.73 -2.87
CA VAL A 141 -5.49 11.42 -3.70
C VAL A 141 -5.49 12.22 -4.99
N GLU A 142 -6.66 12.65 -5.44
CA GLU A 142 -6.89 13.46 -6.64
C GLU A 142 -6.10 14.78 -6.65
N PRO A 143 -5.77 15.31 -7.85
CA PRO A 143 -5.16 16.63 -7.97
C PRO A 143 -6.14 17.72 -7.50
N GLN A 144 -5.60 18.90 -7.18
CA GLN A 144 -6.43 20.04 -6.80
C GLN A 144 -7.28 20.46 -8.01
N PHE A 145 -8.60 20.46 -7.84
CA PHE A 145 -9.52 21.09 -8.79
C PHE A 145 -9.49 22.59 -8.54
N LEU A 146 -9.03 23.35 -9.54
CA LEU A 146 -9.13 24.82 -9.59
C LEU A 146 -10.57 25.26 -9.83
#